data_AF-A0A8T4Y750-F1
#
_entry.id   AF-A0A8T4Y750-F1
#
_cell.length_a   1.000
_cell.length_b   1.000
_cell.length_c   1.000
_cell.angle_alpha   90.00
_cell.angle_beta   90.00
_cell.angle_gamma   90.00
#
_symmetry.space_group_name_H-M   'P 1'
#
loop_
_entity.id
_entity.type
_entity.pdbx_description
1 polymer ?
#
loop_
_entity_poly.entity_id
_entity_poly.type
_entity_poly.pdbx_seq_one_letter_code
_entity_poly.pdbx_strand_id
1 'polypeptide(L)'
;MVLVLLGFIVGKSYPSVAGAVAMYLPTFGYFTVTMLPLAGIGLLRALWLPLLDVSPSLLGLGDVVFVPFILLVNHLGYRGYLIFIENLSWELMAVGVFIFFLGVLTWLYGKFKGYEIVDFWIYRVSRHPQYLGLLIWSYGLTLLMMFMPQFSGVWFLKLLPGPSLPWLIYALTLVAIALNEESRMAKKYSDRFMEYRGLVSFMLPLPKAIPKIITFPMKALLKKSLPENKKEIAYSISIYAVILISLSFFS
;
A
#
# COMPACT_ATOMS: atom_id res chain seq x y z
N MET A 1 -15.43 4.20 33.18
CA MET A 1 -16.36 3.49 34.08
C MET A 1 -17.28 4.44 34.84
N VAL A 2 -16.77 5.55 35.39
CA VAL A 2 -17.54 6.50 36.20
C VAL A 2 -18.82 6.99 35.49
N LEU A 3 -18.73 7.35 34.20
CA LEU A 3 -19.89 7.78 33.40
C LEU A 3 -20.92 6.65 33.15
N VAL A 4 -20.46 5.41 33.02
CA VAL A 4 -21.34 4.23 32.87
C VAL A 4 -22.14 4.01 34.14
N LEU A 5 -21.46 4.00 35.29
CA LEU A 5 -22.09 3.83 36.60
C LEU A 5 -23.04 4.98 36.93
N LEU A 6 -22.65 6.23 36.62
CA LEU A 6 -23.53 7.41 36.76
C LEU A 6 -24.80 7.29 35.90
N GLY A 7 -24.70 6.78 34.67
CA GLY A 7 -25.87 6.59 33.83
C GLY A 7 -26.84 5.53 34.35
N PHE A 8 -26.32 4.45 34.95
CA PHE A 8 -27.15 3.46 35.64
C PHE A 8 -27.81 4.00 36.91
N ILE A 9 -27.10 4.82 37.70
CA ILE A 9 -27.63 5.42 38.93
C ILE A 9 -28.70 6.48 38.62
N VAL A 10 -28.49 7.28 37.57
CA VAL A 10 -29.41 8.37 37.17
C VAL A 10 -30.57 7.86 36.29
N GLY A 11 -30.58 6.58 35.92
CA GLY A 11 -31.63 5.96 35.09
C GLY A 11 -31.70 6.51 33.65
N LYS A 12 -30.65 7.21 33.19
CA LYS A 12 -30.59 7.81 31.84
C LYS A 12 -29.57 7.07 30.99
N SER A 13 -30.02 6.57 29.84
CA SER A 13 -29.21 5.76 28.92
C SER A 13 -28.04 6.52 28.29
N TYR A 14 -28.21 7.81 28.01
CA TYR A 14 -27.22 8.64 27.31
C TYR A 14 -25.82 8.68 27.97
N PRO A 15 -25.67 9.02 29.28
CA PRO A 15 -24.36 8.99 29.94
C PRO A 15 -23.77 7.57 30.05
N SER A 16 -24.61 6.54 30.15
CA SER A 16 -24.16 5.15 30.16
C SER A 16 -23.59 4.71 28.81
N VAL A 17 -24.28 5.04 27.72
CA VAL A 17 -23.84 4.78 26.34
C VAL A 17 -22.57 5.58 26.02
N ALA A 18 -22.51 6.86 26.39
CA ALA A 18 -21.32 7.70 26.17
C ALA A 18 -20.09 7.14 26.92
N GLY A 19 -20.27 6.72 28.17
CA GLY A 19 -19.22 6.07 28.95
C GLY A 19 -18.79 4.71 28.40
N ALA A 20 -19.72 3.94 27.84
CA ALA A 20 -19.43 2.65 27.21
C ALA A 20 -18.65 2.84 25.90
N VAL A 21 -19.08 3.77 25.03
CA VAL A 21 -18.37 4.11 23.79
C VAL A 21 -16.98 4.67 24.10
N ALA A 22 -16.84 5.54 25.10
CA ALA A 22 -15.54 6.10 25.48
C ALA A 22 -14.54 5.06 26.02
N MET A 23 -15.01 3.91 26.51
CA MET A 23 -14.14 2.79 26.94
C MET A 23 -13.96 1.73 25.84
N TYR A 24 -15.01 1.45 25.08
CA TYR A 24 -14.95 0.51 23.97
C TYR A 24 -14.12 1.04 22.82
N LEU A 25 -14.15 2.34 22.53
CA LEU A 25 -13.42 2.90 21.38
C LEU A 25 -11.89 2.83 21.55
N PRO A 26 -11.28 3.12 22.73
CA PRO A 26 -9.86 2.87 22.95
C PRO A 26 -9.51 1.38 23.01
N THR A 27 -10.37 0.54 23.58
CA THR A 27 -10.12 -0.92 23.67
C THR A 27 -10.24 -1.57 22.30
N PHE A 28 -11.27 -1.22 21.54
CA PHE A 28 -11.46 -1.59 20.14
C PHE A 28 -10.35 -1.00 19.29
N GLY A 29 -9.95 0.26 19.51
CA GLY A 29 -8.80 0.89 18.84
C GLY A 29 -7.49 0.15 19.11
N TYR A 30 -7.22 -0.22 20.36
CA TYR A 30 -6.08 -1.06 20.75
C TYR A 30 -6.13 -2.44 20.09
N PHE A 31 -7.31 -3.07 20.07
CA PHE A 31 -7.54 -4.34 19.38
C PHE A 31 -7.38 -4.20 17.86
N THR A 32 -7.80 -3.07 17.28
CA THR A 32 -7.71 -2.80 15.85
C THR A 32 -6.26 -2.52 15.44
N VAL A 33 -5.52 -1.77 16.25
CA VAL A 33 -4.09 -1.48 16.05
C VAL A 33 -3.23 -2.75 16.20
N THR A 34 -3.57 -3.64 17.14
CA THR A 34 -2.80 -4.87 17.39
C THR A 34 -3.22 -6.05 16.51
N MET A 35 -4.48 -6.12 16.05
CA MET A 35 -5.00 -7.28 15.30
C MET A 35 -5.42 -6.99 13.86
N LEU A 36 -5.92 -5.81 13.50
CA LEU A 36 -6.55 -5.63 12.19
C LEU A 36 -5.53 -5.56 11.03
N PRO A 37 -4.38 -4.86 11.15
CA PRO A 37 -3.29 -5.02 10.20
C PRO A 37 -2.47 -6.27 10.49
N LEU A 38 -2.08 -6.53 11.75
CA LEU A 38 -1.04 -7.51 12.08
C LEU A 38 -1.54 -8.96 12.24
N ALA A 39 -2.75 -9.21 12.76
CA ALA A 39 -3.31 -10.56 12.83
C ALA A 39 -3.97 -10.99 11.51
N GLY A 40 -4.57 -10.04 10.77
CA GLY A 40 -5.01 -10.28 9.38
C GLY A 40 -3.84 -10.61 8.44
N ILE A 41 -2.75 -9.84 8.52
CA ILE A 41 -1.50 -10.15 7.81
C ILE A 41 -0.85 -11.42 8.37
N GLY A 42 -0.92 -11.68 9.68
CA GLY A 42 -0.40 -12.89 10.33
C GLY A 42 -1.09 -14.18 9.88
N LEU A 43 -2.42 -14.16 9.71
CA LEU A 43 -3.17 -15.30 9.17
C LEU A 43 -2.90 -15.48 7.67
N LEU A 44 -2.80 -14.39 6.90
CA LEU A 44 -2.39 -14.45 5.50
C LEU A 44 -0.95 -14.96 5.33
N ARG A 45 -0.08 -14.77 6.34
CA ARG A 45 1.27 -15.35 6.37
C ARG A 45 1.28 -16.87 6.52
N ALA A 46 0.22 -17.47 7.08
CA ALA A 46 0.10 -18.93 7.11
C ALA A 46 0.10 -19.53 5.70
N LEU A 47 -0.41 -18.81 4.70
CA LEU A 47 -0.38 -19.22 3.29
C LEU A 47 1.04 -19.32 2.72
N TRP A 48 2.01 -18.67 3.35
CA TRP A 48 3.41 -18.65 2.92
C TRP A 48 4.31 -19.62 3.71
N LEU A 49 3.78 -20.28 4.74
CA LEU A 49 4.51 -21.31 5.50
C LEU A 49 5.03 -22.45 4.61
N PRO A 50 4.27 -22.98 3.63
CA PRO A 50 4.80 -24.02 2.75
C PRO A 50 6.02 -23.56 1.93
N LEU A 51 6.09 -22.27 1.59
CA LEU A 51 7.24 -21.70 0.85
C LEU A 51 8.46 -21.54 1.75
N LEU A 52 8.25 -21.19 3.03
CA LEU A 52 9.30 -21.13 4.04
C LEU A 52 9.92 -22.51 4.29
N ASP A 53 9.10 -23.57 4.29
CA ASP A 53 9.56 -24.95 4.48
C ASP A 53 10.39 -25.47 3.29
N VAL A 54 10.06 -25.03 2.06
CA VAL A 54 10.80 -25.41 0.84
C VAL A 54 12.13 -24.66 0.72
N SER A 55 12.09 -23.33 0.82
CA SER A 55 13.30 -22.51 0.86
C SER A 55 12.97 -21.09 1.33
N PRO A 56 13.50 -20.65 2.49
CA PRO A 56 13.32 -19.29 2.97
C PRO A 56 13.81 -18.23 1.97
N SER A 57 14.82 -18.53 1.15
CA SER A 57 15.34 -17.58 0.15
C SER A 57 14.32 -17.18 -0.92
N LEU A 58 13.26 -17.98 -1.14
CA LEU A 58 12.20 -17.64 -2.09
C LEU A 58 11.45 -16.36 -1.71
N LEU A 59 11.34 -16.05 -0.41
CA LEU A 59 10.69 -14.81 0.01
C LEU A 59 11.52 -13.56 -0.28
N GLY A 60 12.84 -13.71 -0.49
CA GLY A 60 13.76 -12.65 -0.91
C GLY A 60 13.73 -12.33 -2.41
N LEU A 61 12.93 -13.05 -3.21
CA LEU A 61 12.81 -12.79 -4.66
C LEU A 61 12.18 -11.43 -5.00
N GLY A 62 11.83 -10.62 -4.00
CA GLY A 62 11.40 -9.24 -4.17
C GLY A 62 12.40 -8.21 -3.65
N ASP A 63 13.64 -8.58 -3.33
CA ASP A 63 14.60 -7.67 -2.67
C ASP A 63 14.97 -6.44 -3.50
N VAL A 64 14.72 -6.46 -4.82
CA VAL A 64 14.80 -5.27 -5.69
C VAL A 64 13.98 -4.09 -5.15
N VAL A 65 12.91 -4.37 -4.40
CA VAL A 65 12.04 -3.37 -3.77
C VAL A 65 12.81 -2.45 -2.82
N PHE A 66 13.90 -2.93 -2.22
CA PHE A 66 14.74 -2.14 -1.32
C PHE A 66 15.80 -1.30 -2.03
N VAL A 67 16.06 -1.53 -3.32
CA VAL A 67 17.11 -0.81 -4.08
C VAL A 67 16.98 0.71 -4.01
N PRO A 68 15.80 1.33 -4.25
CA PRO A 68 15.67 2.79 -4.18
C PRO A 68 16.10 3.35 -2.83
N PHE A 69 15.86 2.58 -1.78
CA PHE A 69 16.19 2.94 -0.43
C PHE A 69 17.66 2.70 -0.10
N ILE A 70 18.24 1.58 -0.51
CA ILE A 70 19.68 1.32 -0.35
C ILE A 70 20.49 2.44 -1.00
N LEU A 71 20.11 2.87 -2.20
CA LEU A 71 20.73 4.01 -2.90
C LEU A 71 20.65 5.32 -2.10
N LEU A 72 19.54 5.55 -1.39
CA LEU A 72 19.33 6.75 -0.60
C LEU A 72 20.17 6.77 0.69
N VAL A 73 20.34 5.61 1.33
CA VAL A 73 20.98 5.50 2.66
C VAL A 73 22.47 5.11 2.55
N ASN A 74 22.97 4.69 1.38
CA ASN A 74 24.37 4.27 1.18
C ASN A 74 25.45 5.31 1.59
N HIS A 75 25.07 6.58 1.76
CA HIS A 75 25.98 7.64 2.22
C HIS A 75 25.98 7.84 3.75
N LEU A 76 25.14 7.11 4.48
CA LEU A 76 24.97 7.23 5.93
C LEU A 76 25.66 6.04 6.62
N GLY A 77 26.58 6.32 7.56
CA GLY A 77 27.21 5.26 8.36
C GLY A 77 26.18 4.42 9.14
N TYR A 78 26.55 3.20 9.57
CA TYR A 78 25.63 2.18 10.11
C TYR A 78 24.63 2.67 11.19
N ARG A 79 25.05 3.53 12.14
CA ARG A 79 24.12 4.09 13.15
C ARG A 79 23.18 5.14 12.56
N GLY A 80 23.66 5.96 11.63
CA GLY A 80 22.83 6.92 10.90
C GLY A 80 21.82 6.21 9.99
N TYR A 81 22.25 5.10 9.38
CA TYR A 81 21.40 4.18 8.63
C TYR A 81 20.21 3.72 9.48
N LEU A 82 20.42 3.10 10.66
CA LEU A 82 19.33 2.58 11.47
C LEU A 82 18.28 3.63 11.88
N ILE A 83 18.73 4.78 12.40
CA ILE A 83 17.84 5.86 12.87
C ILE A 83 17.06 6.46 11.70
N PHE A 84 17.74 6.70 10.58
CA PHE A 84 17.10 7.29 9.40
C PHE A 84 15.95 6.41 8.89
N ILE A 85 16.15 5.10 8.91
CA ILE A 85 15.20 4.15 8.35
C ILE A 85 13.97 4.01 9.22
N GLU A 86 14.15 3.92 10.53
CA GLU A 86 13.03 3.88 11.45
C GLU A 86 12.15 5.12 11.27
N ASN A 87 12.76 6.30 11.27
CA ASN A 87 12.05 7.57 11.08
C ASN A 87 11.35 7.62 9.71
N LEU A 88 12.06 7.29 8.63
CA LEU A 88 11.48 7.27 7.28
C LEU A 88 10.32 6.28 7.17
N SER A 89 10.43 5.11 7.81
CA SER A 89 9.38 4.09 7.80
C SER A 89 8.10 4.61 8.46
N TRP A 90 8.21 5.25 9.62
CA TRP A 90 7.08 5.88 10.30
C TRP A 90 6.48 7.03 9.50
N GLU A 91 7.31 7.87 8.88
CA GLU A 91 6.87 8.97 8.01
C GLU A 91 6.11 8.45 6.79
N LEU A 92 6.65 7.44 6.10
CA LEU A 92 5.98 6.79 4.98
C LEU A 92 4.65 6.17 5.41
N MET A 93 4.62 5.48 6.55
CA MET A 93 3.37 4.93 7.09
C MET A 93 2.33 6.05 7.36
N ALA A 94 2.73 7.13 8.02
CA ALA A 94 1.84 8.25 8.33
C ALA A 94 1.32 8.93 7.05
N VAL A 95 2.21 9.25 6.10
CA VAL A 95 1.86 9.86 4.81
C VAL A 95 0.98 8.95 3.98
N GLY A 96 1.31 7.65 3.91
CA GLY A 96 0.53 6.66 3.17
C GLY A 96 -0.90 6.53 3.70
N VAL A 97 -1.06 6.45 5.02
CA VAL A 97 -2.39 6.43 5.68
C VAL A 97 -3.16 7.71 5.39
N PHE A 98 -2.51 8.87 5.51
CA PHE A 98 -3.14 10.16 5.22
C PHE A 98 -3.63 10.25 3.78
N ILE A 99 -2.79 9.89 2.80
CA ILE A 99 -3.14 9.87 1.37
C ILE A 99 -4.28 8.87 1.11
N PHE A 100 -4.24 7.68 1.72
CA PHE A 100 -5.28 6.68 1.59
C PHE A 100 -6.63 7.22 2.08
N PHE A 101 -6.67 7.78 3.30
CA PHE A 101 -7.90 8.34 3.86
C PHE A 101 -8.45 9.49 3.03
N LEU A 102 -7.60 10.41 2.56
CA LEU A 102 -8.02 11.48 1.66
C LEU A 102 -8.56 10.93 0.34
N GLY A 103 -7.91 9.91 -0.24
CA GLY A 103 -8.37 9.24 -1.46
C GLY A 103 -9.75 8.62 -1.28
N VAL A 104 -9.93 7.81 -0.23
CA VAL A 104 -11.22 7.17 0.08
C VAL A 104 -12.31 8.19 0.38
N LEU A 105 -12.00 9.24 1.17
CA LEU A 105 -12.95 10.29 1.48
C LEU A 105 -13.42 11.02 0.22
N THR A 106 -12.48 11.39 -0.65
CA THR A 106 -12.80 12.09 -1.91
C THR A 106 -13.63 11.20 -2.83
N TRP A 107 -13.27 9.91 -2.93
CA TRP A 107 -14.01 8.94 -3.72
C TRP A 107 -15.44 8.73 -3.20
N LEU A 108 -15.61 8.52 -1.90
CA LEU A 108 -16.92 8.35 -1.26
C LEU A 108 -17.79 9.59 -1.45
N TYR A 109 -17.22 10.77 -1.21
CA TYR A 109 -17.91 12.03 -1.46
C TYR A 109 -18.36 12.14 -2.92
N GLY A 110 -17.48 11.80 -3.85
CA GLY A 110 -17.77 11.71 -5.28
C GLY A 110 -18.97 10.80 -5.58
N LYS A 111 -18.98 9.59 -5.01
CA LYS A 111 -20.04 8.60 -5.18
C LYS A 111 -21.38 9.06 -4.59
N PHE A 112 -21.38 9.63 -3.39
CA PHE A 112 -22.61 10.12 -2.75
C PHE A 112 -23.22 11.31 -3.48
N LYS A 113 -22.41 12.13 -4.14
CA LYS A 113 -22.88 13.25 -4.96
C LYS A 113 -23.21 12.85 -6.40
N GLY A 114 -23.07 11.58 -6.77
CA GLY A 114 -23.39 11.08 -8.10
C GLY A 114 -22.41 11.50 -9.19
N TYR A 115 -21.18 11.89 -8.82
CA TYR A 115 -20.15 12.19 -9.82
C TYR A 115 -19.73 10.92 -10.57
N GLU A 116 -19.73 11.01 -11.89
CA GLU A 116 -19.32 9.92 -12.78
C GLU A 116 -17.81 9.67 -12.75
N ILE A 117 -17.04 10.76 -12.71
CA ILE A 117 -15.57 10.80 -12.60
C ILE A 117 -15.23 11.70 -11.42
N VAL A 118 -14.35 11.22 -10.55
CA VAL A 118 -13.83 11.99 -9.41
C VAL A 118 -12.50 12.60 -9.84
N ASP A 119 -12.53 13.89 -10.17
CA ASP A 119 -11.41 14.67 -10.73
C ASP A 119 -10.99 15.85 -9.84
N PHE A 120 -11.50 15.92 -8.61
CA PHE A 120 -11.26 17.02 -7.66
C PHE A 120 -10.43 16.61 -6.44
N TRP A 121 -9.98 17.61 -5.66
CA TRP A 121 -9.12 17.44 -4.48
C TRP A 121 -7.86 16.61 -4.79
N ILE A 122 -7.57 15.56 -4.01
CA ILE A 122 -6.38 14.72 -4.18
C ILE A 122 -6.37 13.99 -5.54
N TYR A 123 -7.54 13.79 -6.15
CA TYR A 123 -7.66 13.23 -7.50
C TYR A 123 -7.14 14.16 -8.59
N ARG A 124 -6.94 15.46 -8.33
CA ARG A 124 -6.30 16.39 -9.28
C ARG A 124 -4.82 16.10 -9.49
N VAL A 125 -4.18 15.44 -8.51
CA VAL A 125 -2.74 15.17 -8.52
C VAL A 125 -2.48 13.72 -8.95
N SER A 126 -3.28 12.80 -8.45
CA SER A 126 -3.14 11.35 -8.65
C SER A 126 -4.50 10.76 -9.01
N ARG A 127 -4.59 9.92 -10.04
CA ARG A 127 -5.85 9.24 -10.38
C ARG A 127 -6.21 8.11 -9.42
N HIS A 128 -5.22 7.58 -8.71
CA HIS A 128 -5.36 6.44 -7.82
C HIS A 128 -4.75 6.70 -6.43
N PRO A 129 -5.16 7.78 -5.73
CA PRO A 129 -4.59 8.19 -4.47
C PRO A 129 -4.80 7.13 -3.38
N GLN A 130 -5.93 6.42 -3.38
CA GLN A 130 -6.20 5.33 -2.44
C GLN A 130 -5.18 4.18 -2.59
N TYR A 131 -4.88 3.77 -3.82
CA TYR A 131 -3.90 2.71 -4.06
C TYR A 131 -2.48 3.20 -3.80
N LEU A 132 -2.18 4.45 -4.13
CA LEU A 132 -0.90 5.07 -3.78
C LEU A 132 -0.68 5.10 -2.26
N GLY A 133 -1.67 5.53 -1.49
CA GLY A 133 -1.59 5.56 -0.03
C GLY A 133 -1.33 4.19 0.58
N LEU A 134 -2.01 3.15 0.07
CA LEU A 134 -1.77 1.76 0.46
C LEU A 134 -0.35 1.28 0.13
N LEU A 135 0.18 1.62 -1.05
CA LEU A 135 1.54 1.28 -1.45
C LEU A 135 2.58 1.96 -0.55
N ILE A 136 2.43 3.25 -0.30
CA ILE A 136 3.37 4.02 0.53
C ILE A 136 3.34 3.50 1.98
N TRP A 137 2.14 3.29 2.53
CA TRP A 137 1.99 2.79 3.89
C TRP A 137 2.57 1.38 4.05
N SER A 138 2.22 0.46 3.16
CA SER A 138 2.69 -0.92 3.25
C SER A 138 4.19 -1.01 2.97
N TYR A 139 4.75 -0.12 2.15
CA TYR A 139 6.19 -0.01 1.93
C TYR A 139 6.92 0.44 3.20
N GLY A 140 6.41 1.47 3.89
CA GLY A 140 6.95 1.89 5.18
C GLY A 140 6.91 0.77 6.22
N LEU A 141 5.83 -0.02 6.24
CA LEU A 141 5.73 -1.21 7.09
C LEU A 141 6.76 -2.29 6.71
N THR A 142 6.96 -2.54 5.41
CA THR A 142 7.97 -3.48 4.90
C THR A 142 9.39 -3.05 5.28
N LEU A 143 9.71 -1.75 5.18
CA LEU A 143 10.97 -1.20 5.66
C LEU A 143 11.13 -1.40 7.16
N LEU A 144 10.11 -1.08 7.97
CA LEU A 144 10.16 -1.29 9.43
C LEU A 144 10.38 -2.78 9.79
N MET A 145 9.74 -3.70 9.06
CA MET A 145 9.87 -5.15 9.27
C MET A 145 11.25 -5.69 8.92
N MET A 146 12.01 -5.03 8.04
CA MET A 146 13.42 -5.35 7.81
C MET A 146 14.27 -5.17 9.08
N PHE A 147 13.87 -4.27 10.01
CA PHE A 147 14.61 -3.93 11.23
C PHE A 147 14.07 -4.56 12.51
N MET A 148 12.78 -4.87 12.56
CA MET A 148 12.15 -5.50 13.74
C MET A 148 12.81 -6.79 14.27
N PRO A 149 13.46 -7.65 13.45
CA PRO A 149 14.23 -8.79 13.95
C PRO A 149 15.25 -8.41 15.04
N GLN A 150 15.74 -7.16 15.06
CA GLN A 150 16.73 -6.71 16.05
C GLN A 150 16.12 -6.25 17.38
N PHE A 151 14.86 -5.82 17.39
CA PHE A 151 14.21 -5.23 18.57
C PHE A 151 13.17 -6.15 19.23
N SER A 152 12.55 -7.05 18.46
CA SER A 152 11.62 -8.01 19.05
C SER A 152 12.40 -9.14 19.71
N GLY A 153 12.25 -9.33 21.03
CA GLY A 153 12.69 -10.54 21.76
C GLY A 153 11.94 -11.82 21.33
N VAL A 154 11.31 -11.80 20.16
CA VAL A 154 10.40 -12.79 19.62
C VAL A 154 11.15 -13.58 18.56
N TRP A 155 11.65 -14.75 18.96
CA TRP A 155 12.57 -15.58 18.15
C TRP A 155 12.02 -15.94 16.76
N PHE A 156 10.70 -16.12 16.60
CA PHE A 156 10.11 -16.42 15.29
C PHE A 156 10.21 -15.26 14.29
N LEU A 157 10.30 -14.00 14.75
CA LEU A 157 10.45 -12.84 13.87
C LEU A 157 11.88 -12.72 13.31
N LYS A 158 12.87 -13.33 13.99
CA LYS A 158 14.29 -13.33 13.59
C LYS A 158 14.62 -14.32 12.48
N LEU A 159 13.86 -15.41 12.35
CA LEU A 159 14.12 -16.47 11.38
C LEU A 159 13.47 -16.23 10.01
N LEU A 160 12.67 -15.17 9.87
CA LEU A 160 11.86 -14.95 8.68
C LEU A 160 12.59 -13.98 7.73
N PRO A 161 12.80 -14.37 6.46
CA PRO A 161 13.26 -13.45 5.42
C PRO A 161 12.35 -12.22 5.35
N GLY A 162 12.90 -11.08 4.94
CA GLY A 162 12.11 -9.87 4.70
C GLY A 162 10.91 -10.16 3.79
N PRO A 163 9.72 -9.58 4.03
CA PRO A 163 8.52 -9.89 3.25
C PRO A 163 8.52 -9.22 1.85
N SER A 164 9.66 -9.22 1.16
CA SER A 164 9.88 -8.46 -0.08
C SER A 164 9.10 -9.05 -1.25
N LEU A 165 9.09 -10.37 -1.44
CA LEU A 165 8.27 -11.02 -2.47
C LEU A 165 6.75 -10.85 -2.21
N PRO A 166 6.22 -11.11 -1.00
CA PRO A 166 4.82 -10.82 -0.69
C PRO A 166 4.43 -9.35 -0.96
N TRP A 167 5.30 -8.40 -0.60
CA TRP A 167 5.05 -6.99 -0.87
C TRP A 167 5.07 -6.68 -2.38
N LEU A 168 6.00 -7.25 -3.14
CA LEU A 168 6.06 -7.09 -4.60
C LEU A 168 4.78 -7.60 -5.28
N ILE A 169 4.29 -8.78 -4.87
CA ILE A 169 3.03 -9.35 -5.37
C ILE A 169 1.85 -8.46 -5.00
N TYR A 170 1.80 -7.95 -3.77
CA TYR A 170 0.79 -7.00 -3.33
C TYR A 170 0.79 -5.72 -4.18
N ALA A 171 1.97 -5.15 -4.42
CA ALA A 171 2.14 -3.93 -5.20
C ALA A 171 1.69 -4.12 -6.66
N LEU A 172 2.11 -5.21 -7.29
CA LEU A 172 1.69 -5.59 -8.64
C LEU A 172 0.17 -5.81 -8.72
N THR A 173 -0.43 -6.41 -7.69
CA THR A 173 -1.87 -6.62 -7.60
C THR A 173 -2.63 -5.29 -7.54
N LEU A 174 -2.18 -4.33 -6.72
CA LEU A 174 -2.78 -3.01 -6.65
C LEU A 174 -2.68 -2.25 -7.98
N VAL A 175 -1.53 -2.32 -8.64
CA VAL A 175 -1.35 -1.74 -9.98
C VAL A 175 -2.28 -2.40 -11.00
N ALA A 176 -2.45 -3.73 -10.95
CA ALA A 176 -3.36 -4.46 -11.82
C ALA A 176 -4.82 -4.02 -11.64
N ILE A 177 -5.25 -3.84 -10.38
CA ILE A 177 -6.59 -3.37 -10.04
C ILE A 177 -6.82 -1.95 -10.58
N ALA A 178 -5.86 -1.05 -10.36
CA ALA A 178 -5.91 0.33 -10.85
C ALA A 178 -5.97 0.40 -12.39
N LEU A 179 -5.17 -0.40 -13.10
CA LEU A 179 -5.21 -0.51 -14.55
C LEU A 179 -6.55 -1.05 -15.07
N ASN A 180 -7.12 -2.03 -14.37
CA ASN A 180 -8.44 -2.57 -14.72
C ASN A 180 -9.56 -1.55 -14.48
N GLU A 181 -9.45 -0.71 -13.44
CA GLU A 181 -10.36 0.42 -13.24
C GLU A 181 -10.24 1.44 -14.37
N GLU A 182 -9.03 1.82 -14.78
CA GLU A 182 -8.84 2.73 -15.93
C GLU A 182 -9.41 2.16 -17.23
N SER A 183 -9.20 0.86 -17.49
CA SER A 183 -9.79 0.18 -18.65
C SER A 183 -11.32 0.28 -18.65
N ARG A 184 -11.96 0.09 -17.49
CA ARG A 184 -13.42 0.22 -17.35
C ARG A 184 -13.89 1.67 -17.53
N MET A 185 -13.16 2.63 -16.96
CA MET A 185 -13.49 4.05 -17.06
C MET A 185 -13.33 4.57 -18.49
N ALA A 186 -12.27 4.17 -19.19
CA ALA A 186 -12.04 4.50 -20.59
C ALA A 186 -13.14 3.95 -21.51
N LYS A 187 -13.67 2.75 -21.21
CA LYS A 187 -14.81 2.18 -21.96
C LYS A 187 -16.13 2.88 -21.68
N LYS A 188 -16.33 3.40 -20.47
CA LYS A 188 -17.60 3.98 -20.03
C LYS A 188 -17.73 5.48 -20.36
N TYR A 189 -16.63 6.24 -20.27
CA TYR A 189 -16.65 7.70 -20.32
C TYR A 189 -15.60 8.26 -21.29
N SER A 190 -15.40 7.58 -22.43
CA SER A 190 -14.25 7.70 -23.35
C SER A 190 -13.59 9.06 -23.35
N ASP A 191 -14.28 10.11 -23.80
CA ASP A 191 -13.63 11.37 -24.15
C ASP A 191 -13.24 12.16 -22.89
N ARG A 192 -14.17 12.26 -21.94
CA ARG A 192 -13.95 12.97 -20.67
C ARG A 192 -12.89 12.30 -19.79
N PHE A 193 -12.89 10.97 -19.75
CA PHE A 193 -11.87 10.24 -18.99
C PHE A 193 -10.50 10.32 -19.65
N MET A 194 -10.42 10.29 -20.99
CA MET A 194 -9.15 10.39 -21.69
C MET A 194 -8.51 11.78 -21.53
N GLU A 195 -9.31 12.86 -21.51
CA GLU A 195 -8.84 14.20 -21.17
C GLU A 195 -8.26 14.24 -19.75
N TYR A 196 -9.02 13.78 -18.75
CA TYR A 196 -8.57 13.69 -17.36
C TYR A 196 -7.29 12.85 -17.20
N ARG A 197 -7.21 11.72 -17.91
CA ARG A 197 -6.04 10.82 -17.92
C ARG A 197 -4.79 11.49 -18.51
N GLY A 198 -4.96 12.37 -19.50
CA GLY A 198 -3.87 13.13 -20.11
C GLY A 198 -3.28 14.22 -19.20
N LEU A 199 -4.10 14.76 -18.29
CA LEU A 199 -3.72 15.88 -17.41
C LEU A 199 -3.12 15.42 -16.07
N VAL A 200 -3.64 14.33 -15.51
CA VAL A 200 -3.28 13.88 -14.16
C VAL A 200 -2.23 12.77 -14.21
N SER A 201 -1.54 12.50 -13.10
CA SER A 201 -0.63 11.34 -13.00
C SER A 201 -1.37 10.06 -12.61
N PHE A 202 -0.86 8.89 -13.00
CA PHE A 202 -1.49 7.60 -12.68
C PHE A 202 -1.57 7.37 -11.16
N MET A 203 -0.41 7.41 -10.50
CA MET A 203 -0.29 7.33 -9.05
C MET A 203 0.65 8.42 -8.55
N LEU A 204 1.92 8.36 -8.93
CA LEU A 204 2.94 9.34 -8.53
C LEU A 204 3.15 10.43 -9.59
N PRO A 205 3.28 11.71 -9.19
CA PRO A 205 3.69 12.79 -10.08
C PRO A 205 5.20 12.66 -10.36
N LEU A 206 5.53 11.92 -11.42
CA LEU A 206 6.92 11.65 -11.81
C LEU A 206 7.40 12.62 -12.90
N PRO A 207 8.70 12.99 -12.92
CA PRO A 207 9.31 13.71 -14.04
C PRO A 207 9.09 12.98 -15.37
N LYS A 208 8.84 13.72 -16.47
CA LYS A 208 8.41 13.16 -17.78
C LYS A 208 9.32 12.06 -18.35
N ALA A 209 10.58 11.96 -17.91
CA ALA A 209 11.51 10.90 -18.30
C ALA A 209 11.18 9.54 -17.68
N ILE A 210 10.76 9.51 -16.41
CA ILE A 210 10.56 8.26 -15.66
C ILE A 210 9.39 7.44 -16.22
N PRO A 211 8.19 8.01 -16.48
CA PRO A 211 7.10 7.25 -17.09
C PRO A 211 7.46 6.67 -18.46
N LYS A 212 8.35 7.32 -19.23
CA LYS A 212 8.80 6.77 -20.52
C LYS A 212 9.61 5.49 -20.35
N ILE A 213 10.49 5.45 -19.34
CA ILE A 213 11.29 4.26 -19.01
C ILE A 213 10.40 3.16 -18.48
N ILE A 214 9.51 3.48 -17.52
CA ILE A 214 8.58 2.50 -16.93
C ILE A 214 7.71 1.88 -18.03
N THR A 215 7.14 2.69 -18.93
CA THR A 215 6.24 2.20 -19.98
C THR A 215 6.97 1.58 -21.18
N PHE A 216 8.31 1.63 -21.23
CA PHE A 216 9.08 1.17 -22.39
C PHE A 216 8.90 -0.33 -22.68
N PRO A 217 9.06 -1.26 -21.72
CA PRO A 217 8.88 -2.68 -21.99
C PRO A 217 7.49 -2.96 -22.59
N MET A 218 6.47 -2.35 -22.00
CA MET A 218 5.10 -2.51 -22.47
C MET A 218 4.85 -1.88 -23.85
N LYS A 219 5.43 -0.72 -24.15
CA LYS A 219 5.35 -0.11 -25.50
C LYS A 219 6.01 -0.97 -26.56
N ALA A 220 7.16 -1.56 -26.25
CA ALA A 220 7.85 -2.46 -27.16
C ALA A 220 7.01 -3.71 -27.48
N LEU A 221 6.27 -4.22 -26.48
CA LEU A 221 5.48 -5.44 -26.59
C LEU A 221 4.08 -5.23 -27.17
N LEU A 222 3.30 -4.31 -26.61
CA LEU A 222 1.89 -4.08 -26.96
C LEU A 222 1.70 -3.02 -28.05
N LYS A 223 2.79 -2.34 -28.47
CA LYS A 223 2.75 -1.15 -29.35
C LYS A 223 1.86 -0.02 -28.82
N LYS A 224 1.48 -0.09 -27.55
CA LYS A 224 0.59 0.84 -26.85
C LYS A 224 1.19 1.23 -25.52
N SER A 225 0.84 2.42 -25.05
CA SER A 225 1.40 2.97 -23.82
C SER A 225 0.74 2.46 -22.54
N LEU A 226 -0.45 1.86 -22.60
CA LEU A 226 -1.22 1.34 -21.47
C LEU A 226 -2.11 0.16 -21.95
N PRO A 227 -2.38 -0.85 -21.09
CA PRO A 227 -3.23 -1.98 -21.45
C PRO A 227 -4.72 -1.58 -21.41
N GLU A 228 -5.50 -2.11 -22.35
CA GLU A 228 -6.92 -1.77 -22.50
C GLU A 228 -7.86 -2.91 -22.07
N ASN A 229 -7.34 -4.13 -21.95
CA ASN A 229 -8.11 -5.34 -21.66
C ASN A 229 -7.49 -6.15 -20.52
N LYS A 230 -8.32 -6.96 -19.83
CA LYS A 230 -7.87 -7.82 -18.73
C LYS A 230 -6.70 -8.73 -19.11
N LYS A 231 -6.70 -9.26 -20.34
CA LYS A 231 -5.60 -10.10 -20.87
C LYS A 231 -4.29 -9.32 -20.99
N GLU A 232 -4.34 -8.09 -21.50
CA GLU A 232 -3.17 -7.22 -21.64
C GLU A 232 -2.64 -6.76 -20.27
N ILE A 233 -3.54 -6.52 -19.30
CA ILE A 233 -3.15 -6.22 -17.92
C ILE A 233 -2.41 -7.41 -17.31
N ALA A 234 -2.99 -8.62 -17.39
CA ALA A 234 -2.36 -9.83 -16.87
C ALA A 234 -0.97 -10.04 -17.49
N TYR A 235 -0.87 -9.93 -18.82
CA TYR A 235 0.40 -10.03 -19.54
C TYR A 235 1.43 -8.99 -19.07
N SER A 236 1.00 -7.73 -18.95
CA SER A 236 1.87 -6.64 -18.49
C SER A 236 2.40 -6.92 -17.08
N ILE A 237 1.52 -7.31 -16.15
CA ILE A 237 1.88 -7.60 -14.76
C ILE A 237 2.83 -8.80 -14.67
N SER A 238 2.59 -9.87 -15.44
CA SER A 238 3.50 -11.02 -15.49
C SER A 238 4.90 -10.61 -15.96
N ILE A 239 5.01 -9.71 -16.92
CA ILE A 239 6.31 -9.23 -17.42
C ILE A 239 7.02 -8.39 -16.37
N TYR A 240 6.34 -7.43 -15.74
CA TYR A 240 6.95 -6.68 -14.65
C TYR A 240 7.33 -7.59 -13.47
N ALA A 241 6.53 -8.61 -13.17
CA ALA A 241 6.89 -9.60 -12.15
C ALA A 241 8.19 -10.32 -12.51
N VAL A 242 8.32 -10.85 -13.73
CA VAL A 242 9.54 -11.51 -14.21
C VAL A 242 10.73 -10.56 -14.17
N ILE A 243 10.58 -9.33 -14.66
CA ILE A 243 11.67 -8.34 -14.66
C ILE A 243 12.12 -8.02 -13.24
N LEU A 244 11.19 -7.71 -12.33
CA LEU A 244 11.50 -7.30 -10.96
C LEU A 244 12.07 -8.46 -10.13
N ILE A 245 11.54 -9.68 -10.29
CA ILE A 245 12.10 -10.87 -9.67
C ILE A 245 13.50 -11.15 -10.24
N SER A 246 13.69 -11.03 -11.56
CA SER A 246 15.01 -11.23 -12.18
C SER A 246 16.03 -10.21 -11.67
N LEU A 247 15.63 -8.95 -11.51
CA LEU A 247 16.47 -7.90 -10.94
C LEU A 247 16.81 -8.14 -9.46
N SER A 248 15.96 -8.87 -8.73
CA SER A 248 16.23 -9.22 -7.32
C SER A 248 17.41 -10.19 -7.17
N PHE A 249 17.81 -10.90 -8.22
CA PHE A 249 19.04 -11.71 -8.20
C PHE A 249 20.33 -10.86 -8.27
N PHE A 250 20.21 -9.58 -8.62
CA PHE A 250 21.33 -8.64 -8.74
C PHE A 250 21.37 -7.58 -7.62
N SER A 251 20.37 -7.56 -6.74
CA SER A 251 20.23 -6.60 -5.64
C SER A 251 20.87 -7.05 -4.34
#